data_AF-A0A2J8S219-F1
#
_entry.id   AF-A0A2J8S219-F1
#
_cell.length_a   1.000
_cell.length_b   1.000
_cell.length_c   1.000
_cell.angle_alpha   90.00
_cell.angle_beta   90.00
_cell.angle_gamma   90.00
#
_symmetry.space_group_name_H-M   'P 1'
#
loop_
_entity.id
_entity.type
_entity.pdbx_description
1 polymer ?
#
loop_
_entity_poly.entity_id
_entity_poly.type
_entity_poly.pdbx_seq_one_letter_code
_entity_poly.pdbx_strand_id
1 'polypeptide(L)'
;GVELDIEFTSDGIPVLMHDNTVDRTTDGTGRLCDLTFEQIRKLNPAANHRLRNDFPDEKIPTLREAIAECLNHNLTIFFDVKGHANKATEALKKMYMEFPQLYNNSVVCSFLPEVIYKVTFGIFLGHNR
;
A
#
# COMPACT_ATOMS: atom_id res chain seq x y z
N GLY A 1 8.93 0.07 -13.61
CA GLY A 1 8.49 0.46 -12.26
C GLY A 1 7.00 0.26 -12.14
N VAL A 2 6.48 0.26 -10.92
CA VAL A 2 5.05 0.14 -10.61
C VAL A 2 4.65 1.21 -9.63
N GLU A 3 3.41 1.66 -9.72
CA GLU A 3 2.80 2.60 -8.78
C GLU A 3 1.86 1.84 -7.85
N LEU A 4 1.90 2.15 -6.57
CA LEU A 4 1.18 1.46 -5.51
C LEU A 4 0.40 2.47 -4.66
N ASP A 5 -0.93 2.40 -4.74
CA ASP A 5 -1.85 3.11 -3.85
C ASP A 5 -1.87 2.47 -2.45
N ILE A 6 -1.51 3.23 -1.42
CA ILE A 6 -1.52 2.74 -0.03
C ILE A 6 -2.80 3.16 0.69
N GLU A 7 -3.51 2.19 1.26
CA GLU A 7 -4.64 2.43 2.15
C GLU A 7 -4.63 1.48 3.35
N PHE A 8 -5.47 1.75 4.36
CA PHE A 8 -5.45 1.04 5.63
C PHE A 8 -6.77 0.35 5.96
N THR A 9 -6.66 -0.90 6.41
CA THR A 9 -7.78 -1.65 7.01
C THR A 9 -8.18 -1.06 8.37
N SER A 10 -9.32 -1.49 8.91
CA SER A 10 -9.84 -1.02 10.21
C SER A 10 -8.88 -1.32 11.38
N ASP A 11 -8.17 -2.44 11.30
CA ASP A 11 -7.11 -2.87 12.23
C ASP A 11 -5.72 -2.29 11.89
N GLY A 12 -5.65 -1.38 10.92
CA GLY A 12 -4.47 -0.56 10.64
C GLY A 12 -3.39 -1.24 9.80
N ILE A 13 -3.70 -2.34 9.12
CA ILE A 13 -2.77 -3.01 8.21
C ILE A 13 -2.72 -2.25 6.87
N PRO A 14 -1.53 -1.86 6.39
CA PRO A 14 -1.39 -1.21 5.09
C PRO A 14 -1.57 -2.23 3.95
N VAL A 15 -2.49 -1.95 3.05
CA VAL A 15 -2.83 -2.77 1.88
C VAL A 15 -2.78 -1.94 0.61
N LEU A 16 -2.74 -2.62 -0.54
CA LEU A 16 -2.86 -1.95 -1.83
C LEU A 16 -4.32 -1.81 -2.23
N MET A 17 -4.81 -0.58 -2.26
CA MET A 17 -6.16 -0.26 -2.71
C MET A 17 -6.26 1.19 -3.12
N HIS A 18 -6.79 1.43 -4.33
CA HIS A 18 -6.98 2.78 -4.84
C HIS A 18 -8.16 3.50 -4.19
N ASP A 19 -9.27 2.78 -4.00
CA ASP A 19 -10.56 3.33 -3.57
C ASP A 19 -10.74 3.23 -2.06
N ASN A 20 -11.55 4.13 -1.49
CA ASN A 20 -11.94 4.07 -0.08
C ASN A 20 -12.96 2.94 0.22
N THR A 21 -13.51 2.32 -0.83
CA THR A 21 -14.43 1.19 -0.73
C THR A 21 -13.94 0.03 -1.59
N VAL A 22 -14.38 -1.19 -1.28
CA VAL A 22 -13.92 -2.41 -1.98
C VAL A 22 -14.77 -2.75 -3.21
N ASP A 23 -15.89 -2.06 -3.39
CA ASP A 23 -16.97 -2.41 -4.33
C ASP A 23 -16.53 -2.48 -5.79
N ARG A 24 -15.67 -1.56 -6.24
CA ARG A 24 -15.32 -1.46 -7.66
C ARG A 24 -14.47 -2.63 -8.12
N THR A 25 -13.48 -3.02 -7.33
CA THR A 25 -12.45 -3.98 -7.75
C THR A 25 -12.69 -5.38 -7.21
N THR A 26 -13.55 -5.55 -6.20
CA THR A 26 -13.72 -6.84 -5.52
C THR A 26 -15.13 -7.40 -5.62
N ASP A 27 -15.32 -8.61 -5.09
CA ASP A 27 -16.60 -9.25 -4.84
C ASP A 27 -17.26 -8.83 -3.50
N GLY A 28 -16.65 -7.91 -2.76
CA GLY A 28 -17.18 -7.36 -1.51
C GLY A 28 -17.82 -5.98 -1.69
N THR A 29 -18.38 -5.46 -0.60
CA THR A 29 -18.93 -4.09 -0.54
C THR A 29 -18.56 -3.41 0.78
N GLY A 30 -18.52 -2.08 0.76
CA GLY A 30 -18.32 -1.25 1.96
C GLY A 30 -16.96 -0.57 2.04
N ARG A 31 -16.79 0.27 3.07
CA ARG A 31 -15.58 1.07 3.24
C ARG A 31 -14.42 0.22 3.73
N LEU A 32 -13.25 0.38 3.12
CA LEU A 32 -12.03 -0.33 3.50
C LEU A 32 -11.67 -0.09 4.97
N CYS A 33 -11.85 1.14 5.45
CA CYS A 33 -11.56 1.52 6.83
C CYS A 33 -12.50 0.91 7.89
N ASP A 34 -13.59 0.23 7.48
CA ASP A 34 -14.49 -0.50 8.37
C ASP A 34 -14.20 -2.02 8.41
N LEU A 35 -13.34 -2.52 7.51
CA LEU A 35 -13.05 -3.96 7.34
C LEU A 35 -11.68 -4.33 7.91
N THR A 36 -11.59 -5.44 8.65
CA THR A 36 -10.31 -5.97 9.15
C THR A 36 -9.49 -6.57 8.00
N PHE A 37 -8.18 -6.71 8.19
CA PHE A 37 -7.34 -7.37 7.19
C PHE A 37 -7.81 -8.81 6.88
N GLU A 38 -8.28 -9.54 7.88
CA GLU A 38 -8.81 -10.90 7.66
C GLU A 38 -10.04 -10.91 6.75
N GLN A 39 -10.92 -9.90 6.88
CA GLN A 39 -12.07 -9.74 5.99
C GLN A 39 -11.63 -9.34 4.59
N ILE A 40 -10.71 -8.37 4.47
CA ILE A 40 -10.14 -7.92 3.20
C ILE A 40 -9.45 -9.07 2.45
N ARG A 41 -8.71 -9.92 3.16
CA ARG A 41 -7.98 -11.05 2.54
C ARG A 41 -8.91 -12.13 1.97
N LYS A 42 -10.19 -12.14 2.34
CA LYS A 42 -11.18 -13.06 1.76
C LYS A 42 -11.72 -12.58 0.42
N LEU A 43 -11.62 -11.27 0.12
CA LEU A 43 -12.09 -10.68 -1.11
C LEU A 43 -11.18 -11.03 -2.29
N ASN A 44 -11.78 -11.16 -3.48
CA ASN A 44 -11.05 -11.36 -4.74
C ASN A 44 -11.00 -10.05 -5.55
N PRO A 45 -9.82 -9.42 -5.71
CA PRO A 45 -9.65 -8.15 -6.45
C PRO A 45 -9.74 -8.30 -7.97
N ALA A 46 -9.91 -9.52 -8.49
CA ALA A 46 -10.15 -9.78 -9.90
C ALA A 46 -11.63 -10.00 -10.23
N ALA A 47 -12.54 -10.07 -9.24
CA ALA A 47 -13.93 -10.48 -9.44
C ALA A 47 -14.68 -9.66 -10.52
N ASN A 48 -14.43 -8.35 -10.55
CA ASN A 48 -15.04 -7.42 -11.51
C ASN A 48 -14.15 -7.16 -12.73
N HIS A 49 -13.00 -7.82 -12.84
CA HIS A 49 -12.07 -7.67 -13.95
C HIS A 49 -12.39 -8.63 -15.10
N ARG A 50 -12.16 -8.19 -16.35
CA ARG A 50 -12.40 -9.01 -17.55
C ARG A 50 -11.59 -10.31 -17.60
N LEU A 51 -10.47 -10.36 -16.88
CA LEU A 51 -9.57 -11.53 -16.80
C LEU A 51 -9.82 -12.39 -15.54
N ARG A 52 -10.94 -12.24 -14.84
CA ARG A 52 -11.22 -12.96 -13.57
C ARG A 52 -11.00 -14.47 -13.63
N ASN A 53 -11.23 -15.08 -14.80
CA ASN A 53 -11.09 -16.53 -14.98
C ASN A 53 -9.61 -16.97 -14.98
N ASP A 54 -8.69 -16.07 -15.31
CA ASP A 54 -7.24 -16.32 -15.28
C ASP A 54 -6.68 -16.13 -13.86
N PHE A 55 -7.42 -15.44 -12.99
CA PHE A 55 -7.02 -15.06 -11.62
C PHE A 55 -8.14 -15.36 -10.59
N PRO A 56 -8.56 -16.63 -10.43
CA PRO A 56 -9.73 -16.97 -9.62
C PRO A 56 -9.50 -16.83 -8.11
N ASP A 57 -8.24 -16.89 -7.65
CA ASP A 57 -7.88 -16.93 -6.23
C ASP A 57 -6.97 -15.77 -5.81
N GLU A 58 -6.98 -14.67 -6.57
CA GLU A 58 -6.16 -13.51 -6.30
C GLU A 58 -6.50 -12.87 -4.94
N LYS A 59 -5.52 -12.22 -4.33
CA LYS A 59 -5.65 -11.62 -3.00
C LYS A 59 -5.19 -10.18 -3.00
N ILE A 60 -5.88 -9.34 -2.24
CA ILE A 60 -5.42 -7.97 -1.99
C ILE A 60 -4.10 -8.07 -1.20
N PRO A 61 -2.97 -7.56 -1.75
CA PRO A 61 -1.68 -7.67 -1.09
C PRO A 61 -1.56 -6.64 0.03
N THR A 62 -0.82 -7.01 1.07
CA THR A 62 -0.27 -6.03 2.01
C THR A 62 0.82 -5.22 1.32
N LEU A 63 1.11 -4.02 1.85
CA LEU A 63 2.23 -3.21 1.39
C LEU A 63 3.56 -3.98 1.42
N ARG A 64 3.79 -4.77 2.47
CA ARG A 64 5.01 -5.56 2.66
C ARG A 64 5.17 -6.65 1.60
N GLU A 65 4.10 -7.39 1.30
CA GLU A 65 4.08 -8.41 0.25
C GLU A 65 4.38 -7.80 -1.12
N ALA A 66 3.73 -6.68 -1.45
CA ALA A 66 3.95 -5.99 -2.72
C ALA A 66 5.39 -5.48 -2.87
N ILE A 67 5.99 -4.92 -1.81
CA ILE A 67 7.37 -4.47 -1.82
C ILE A 67 8.34 -5.63 -2.06
N ALA A 68 8.17 -6.74 -1.33
CA ALA A 68 9.02 -7.91 -1.49
C ALA A 68 8.97 -8.42 -2.95
N GLU A 69 7.78 -8.50 -3.54
CA GLU A 69 7.60 -8.91 -4.92
C GLU A 69 8.26 -7.94 -5.92
N CYS A 70 8.08 -6.64 -5.73
CA CYS A 70 8.70 -5.63 -6.59
C CYS A 70 10.23 -5.71 -6.53
N LEU A 71 10.81 -5.92 -5.35
CA LEU A 71 12.26 -6.03 -5.19
C LEU A 71 12.80 -7.32 -5.82
N ASN A 72 12.09 -8.44 -5.70
CA ASN A 72 12.44 -9.69 -6.37
C ASN A 72 12.53 -9.53 -7.89
N HIS A 73 11.67 -8.68 -8.46
CA HIS A 73 11.64 -8.36 -9.88
C HIS A 73 12.45 -7.11 -10.26
N ASN A 74 13.20 -6.54 -9.32
CA ASN A 74 14.05 -5.36 -9.54
C ASN A 74 13.27 -4.15 -10.11
N LEU A 75 12.02 -3.99 -9.67
CA LEU A 75 11.11 -2.93 -10.11
C LEU A 75 11.22 -1.71 -9.20
N THR A 76 11.32 -0.51 -9.79
CA THR A 76 11.19 0.75 -9.06
C THR A 76 9.75 0.97 -8.60
N ILE A 77 9.57 1.35 -7.35
CA ILE A 77 8.25 1.51 -6.72
C ILE A 77 7.91 2.98 -6.57
N PHE A 78 6.71 3.40 -7.00
CA PHE A 78 6.16 4.72 -6.73
C PHE A 78 5.03 4.56 -5.71
N PHE A 79 5.24 4.96 -4.47
CA PHE A 79 4.20 4.92 -3.44
C PHE A 79 3.31 6.15 -3.58
N ASP A 80 2.05 5.99 -4.00
CA ASP A 80 1.06 7.08 -3.93
C ASP A 80 0.35 7.04 -2.57
N VAL A 81 0.55 8.10 -1.80
CA VAL A 81 -0.06 8.26 -0.48
C VAL A 81 -1.14 9.32 -0.55
N LYS A 82 -2.39 8.87 -0.53
CA LYS A 82 -3.58 9.73 -0.67
C LYS A 82 -4.02 10.41 0.62
N GLY A 83 -3.57 9.93 1.77
CA GLY A 83 -4.06 10.38 3.07
C GLY A 83 -3.31 9.79 4.25
N HIS A 84 -3.91 9.92 5.44
CA HIS A 84 -3.43 9.29 6.68
C HIS A 84 -1.94 9.51 6.98
N ALA A 85 -1.46 10.75 6.82
CA ALA A 85 -0.03 11.10 6.82
C ALA A 85 0.78 10.43 7.94
N ASN A 86 0.27 10.39 9.17
CA ASN A 86 0.94 9.72 10.29
C ASN A 86 1.02 8.19 10.08
N LYS A 87 -0.09 7.52 9.75
CA LYS A 87 -0.10 6.06 9.53
C LYS A 87 0.78 5.67 8.34
N ALA A 88 0.67 6.42 7.24
CA ALA A 88 1.50 6.22 6.06
C ALA A 88 2.99 6.41 6.34
N THR A 89 3.35 7.47 7.06
CA THR A 89 4.75 7.70 7.46
C THR A 89 5.29 6.56 8.32
N GLU A 90 4.54 6.10 9.33
CA GLU A 90 4.97 5.01 10.20
C GLU A 90 5.05 3.67 9.45
N ALA A 91 4.09 3.38 8.56
CA ALA A 91 4.11 2.17 7.74
C ALA A 91 5.31 2.18 6.78
N LEU A 92 5.51 3.27 6.04
CA LEU A 92 6.64 3.41 5.13
C LEU A 92 7.96 3.36 5.89
N LYS A 93 8.09 4.05 7.04
CA LYS A 93 9.30 3.98 7.86
C LYS A 93 9.68 2.54 8.21
N LYS A 94 8.71 1.72 8.64
CA LYS A 94 8.93 0.29 8.90
C LYS A 94 9.42 -0.45 7.65
N MET A 95 8.83 -0.17 6.48
CA MET A 95 9.24 -0.79 5.22
C MET A 95 10.64 -0.37 4.78
N TYR A 96 11.06 0.88 4.93
CA TYR A 96 12.42 1.30 4.62
C TYR A 96 13.46 0.70 5.60
N MET A 97 13.08 0.46 6.85
CA MET A 97 13.93 -0.26 7.82
C MET A 97 14.05 -1.75 7.48
N GLU A 98 12.96 -2.41 7.06
CA GLU A 98 12.94 -3.82 6.67
C GLU A 98 13.61 -4.05 5.30
N PHE A 99 13.42 -3.12 4.35
CA PHE A 99 13.91 -3.18 2.98
C PHE A 99 14.75 -1.94 2.61
N PRO A 100 16.01 -1.84 3.05
CA PRO A 100 16.87 -0.68 2.75
C PRO A 100 17.09 -0.42 1.25
N GLN A 101 16.83 -1.39 0.37
CA GLN A 101 16.87 -1.20 -1.09
C GLN A 101 15.89 -0.12 -1.57
N LEU A 102 14.81 0.13 -0.82
CA LEU A 102 13.83 1.17 -1.13
C LEU A 102 14.46 2.58 -1.20
N TYR A 103 15.55 2.85 -0.46
CA TYR A 103 16.25 4.13 -0.54
C TYR A 103 16.73 4.48 -1.95
N ASN A 104 17.04 3.46 -2.77
CA ASN A 104 17.54 3.64 -4.14
C ASN A 104 16.52 3.27 -5.21
N ASN A 105 15.46 2.56 -4.84
CA ASN A 105 14.54 1.94 -5.80
C ASN A 105 13.06 2.27 -5.51
N SER A 106 12.81 3.40 -4.84
CA SER A 106 11.45 3.89 -4.66
C SER A 106 11.35 5.41 -4.62
N VAL A 107 10.15 5.90 -4.88
CA VAL A 107 9.75 7.31 -4.78
C VAL A 107 8.45 7.37 -4.00
N VAL A 108 8.32 8.33 -3.08
CA VAL A 108 7.06 8.60 -2.39
C VAL A 108 6.42 9.83 -3.01
N CYS A 109 5.17 9.68 -3.44
CA CYS A 109 4.34 10.70 -4.08
C CYS A 109 3.09 10.95 -3.23
N SER A 110 2.60 12.19 -3.26
CA SER A 110 1.33 12.56 -2.62
C SER A 110 0.86 13.91 -3.12
N PHE A 111 -0.47 14.09 -3.24
CA PHE A 111 -1.08 15.40 -3.45
C PHE A 111 -1.16 16.23 -2.15
N LEU A 112 -0.83 15.65 -1.00
CA LEU A 112 -0.90 16.30 0.31
C LEU A 112 0.52 16.71 0.78
N PRO A 113 0.84 18.01 0.87
CA PRO A 113 2.18 18.46 1.28
C PRO A 113 2.61 17.94 2.66
N GLU A 114 1.67 17.75 3.59
CA GLU A 114 1.94 17.21 4.92
C GLU A 114 2.57 15.81 4.87
N VAL A 115 2.12 14.97 3.94
CA VAL A 115 2.66 13.61 3.77
C VAL A 115 4.13 13.68 3.38
N ILE A 116 4.45 14.46 2.34
CA ILE A 116 5.83 14.59 1.85
C ILE A 116 6.73 15.13 2.96
N TYR A 117 6.27 16.13 3.72
CA TYR A 117 7.02 16.64 4.87
C TYR A 117 7.27 15.55 5.91
N LYS A 118 6.23 14.85 6.37
CA LYS A 118 6.37 13.84 7.43
C LYS A 118 7.19 12.63 7.01
N VAL A 119 7.03 12.16 5.79
CA VAL A 119 7.85 11.07 5.23
C VAL A 119 9.31 11.49 5.17
N THR A 120 9.61 12.67 4.64
CA THR A 120 10.98 13.19 4.55
C THR A 120 11.64 13.27 5.93
N PHE A 121 10.97 13.88 6.91
CA PHE A 121 11.54 14.06 8.24
C PHE A 121 11.53 12.77 9.08
N GLY A 122 10.47 11.96 8.99
CA GLY A 122 10.28 10.76 9.79
C GLY A 122 11.12 9.57 9.34
N ILE A 123 11.39 9.45 8.04
CA ILE A 123 12.18 8.35 7.46
C ILE A 123 13.64 8.74 7.27
N PHE A 124 13.91 9.92 6.69
CA PHE A 124 15.26 10.25 6.20
C PHE A 124 16.07 11.12 7.16
N LEU A 125 15.42 11.96 7.98
CA LEU A 125 16.11 12.88 8.90
C LEU A 125 16.03 12.48 10.38
N GLY A 126 15.14 11.56 10.73
CA GLY A 126 14.90 11.11 12.10
C GLY A 126 15.91 10.11 12.68
N HIS A 127 16.88 9.63 11.89
CA HIS A 127 17.94 8.71 12.35
C HIS A 127 19.12 9.40 13.06
N ASN A 128 19.08 10.73 13.21
CA ASN A 128 20.14 11.53 13.86
C ASN A 128 19.73 12.12 15.23
N ARG A 129 18.84 11.46 15.98
CA ARG A 129 18.64 11.77 17.41
C ARG A 129 18.48 10.50 18.23
#